data_AF-A0A969ML07-F1
#
_entry.id   AF-A0A969ML07-F1
#
_cell.length_a   1.000
_cell.length_b   1.000
_cell.length_c   1.000
_cell.angle_alpha   90.00
_cell.angle_beta   90.00
_cell.angle_gamma   90.00
#
_symmetry.space_group_name_H-M   'P 1'
#
loop_
_entity.id
_entity.type
_entity.pdbx_description
1 polymer ?
#
loop_
_entity_poly.entity_id
_entity_poly.type
_entity_poly.pdbx_seq_one_letter_code
_entity_poly.pdbx_strand_id
1 'polypeptide(L)' 'MGIKQSQSTKTTANKTLNIMDAQNKLRIRRNIAEKIKFIAKRKRKTSTDLIHSILENFADEYIEKYLTKDNDNAR' A
#
# COMPACT_ATOMS: atom_id res chain seq x y z
N MET A 1 -11.66 49.93 29.17
CA MET A 1 -11.96 48.48 29.20
C MET A 1 -12.95 48.17 28.10
N GLY A 2 -12.59 47.30 27.15
CA GLY A 2 -13.46 46.93 26.04
C GLY A 2 -12.78 45.89 25.17
N ILE A 3 -12.87 44.62 25.59
CA ILE A 3 -12.37 43.47 24.86
C ILE A 3 -13.33 43.25 23.67
N LYS A 4 -12.86 43.39 22.44
CA LYS A 4 -13.54 42.84 21.26
C LYS A 4 -12.82 41.57 20.84
N GLN A 5 -13.37 40.43 21.27
CA GLN A 5 -13.08 39.12 20.68
C GLN A 5 -13.51 39.17 19.20
N SER A 6 -12.55 39.17 18.28
CA SER A 6 -12.85 38.88 16.87
C SER A 6 -12.77 37.38 16.68
N GLN A 7 -13.94 36.77 16.51
CA GLN A 7 -14.10 35.38 16.11
C GLN A 7 -13.81 35.22 14.61
N SER A 8 -13.08 34.15 14.30
CA SER A 8 -13.25 33.27 13.14
C SER A 8 -13.10 33.86 11.74
N THR A 9 -11.96 33.58 11.12
CA THR A 9 -11.93 33.26 9.69
C THR A 9 -11.39 31.86 9.48
N LYS A 10 -12.33 30.98 9.12
CA LYS A 10 -12.23 29.86 8.18
C LYS A 10 -10.98 28.99 8.27
N THR A 11 -11.02 27.92 9.07
CA THR A 11 -11.24 26.53 8.60
C THR A 11 -10.17 26.04 7.62
N THR A 12 -9.45 25.00 8.05
CA THR A 12 -8.87 23.95 7.18
C THR A 12 -7.64 24.32 6.35
N ALA A 13 -6.59 24.86 6.98
CA ALA A 13 -5.25 24.65 6.44
C ALA A 13 -4.87 23.16 6.64
N ASN A 14 -5.16 22.36 5.61
CA ASN A 14 -4.61 21.01 5.36
C ASN A 14 -4.61 20.07 6.57
N LYS A 15 -5.78 19.91 7.19
CA LYS A 15 -6.10 18.69 7.94
C LYS A 15 -5.93 17.51 6.98
N THR A 16 -5.00 16.63 7.33
CA THR A 16 -4.74 15.36 6.66
C THR A 16 -4.08 15.51 5.29
N LEU A 17 -2.74 15.43 5.31
CA LEU A 17 -2.02 14.54 4.38
C LEU A 17 -2.75 13.18 4.42
N ASN A 18 -3.86 13.07 3.72
CA ASN A 18 -4.59 11.83 3.54
C ASN A 18 -3.82 11.03 2.48
N ILE A 19 -2.51 10.84 2.66
CA ILE A 19 -1.65 10.05 1.75
C ILE A 19 -1.82 8.54 2.04
N MET A 20 -3.02 8.13 2.45
CA MET A 20 -3.55 6.79 2.16
C MET A 20 -4.77 6.92 1.23
N ASP A 21 -4.81 7.98 0.42
CA ASP A 21 -5.80 8.15 -0.63
C ASP A 21 -5.63 7.04 -1.66
N ALA A 22 -6.77 6.48 -2.05
CA ALA A 22 -6.93 5.34 -2.92
C ALA A 22 -6.27 4.04 -2.42
N GLN A 23 -7.07 3.24 -1.70
CA GLN A 23 -7.15 1.81 -2.00
C GLN A 23 -7.33 1.66 -3.52
N ASN A 24 -6.23 1.64 -4.26
CA ASN A 24 -6.20 1.27 -5.67
C ASN A 24 -6.75 -0.14 -5.72
N LYS A 25 -8.04 -0.27 -6.05
CA LYS A 25 -8.73 -1.55 -6.14
C LYS A 25 -7.98 -2.37 -7.18
N LEU A 26 -7.18 -3.32 -6.72
CA LEU A 26 -6.37 -4.15 -7.58
C LEU A 26 -7.31 -4.90 -8.53
N ARG A 27 -7.21 -4.64 -9.84
CA ARG A 27 -8.07 -5.30 -10.83
C ARG A 27 -7.55 -6.70 -11.09
N ILE A 28 -8.00 -7.66 -10.28
CA ILE A 28 -7.62 -9.07 -10.38
C ILE A 28 -8.69 -9.84 -11.14
N ARG A 29 -8.28 -10.76 -12.03
CA ARG A 29 -9.19 -11.67 -12.73
C ARG A 29 -9.93 -12.56 -11.72
N ARG A 30 -11.22 -12.80 -11.93
CA ARG A 30 -12.09 -13.57 -11.00
C ARG A 30 -11.50 -14.92 -10.59
N ASN A 31 -11.03 -15.72 -11.55
CA ASN A 31 -10.40 -17.03 -11.27
C ASN A 31 -9.19 -16.90 -10.32
N ILE A 32 -8.37 -15.87 -10.50
CA ILE A 32 -7.21 -15.62 -9.62
C ILE A 32 -7.68 -15.18 -8.23
N ALA A 33 -8.68 -14.31 -8.14
CA ALA A 33 -9.23 -13.88 -6.86
C ALA A 33 -9.83 -15.05 -6.06
N GLU A 34 -10.50 -15.99 -6.72
CA GLU A 34 -11.02 -17.22 -6.10
C GLU A 34 -9.90 -18.12 -5.56
N LYS A 35 -8.81 -18.29 -6.33
CA LYS A 35 -7.62 -19.00 -5.87
C LYS A 35 -6.95 -18.32 -4.67
N ILE A 36 -6.79 -17.00 -4.71
CA ILE A 36 -6.24 -16.21 -3.59
C ILE A 36 -7.10 -16.41 -2.34
N LYS A 37 -8.43 -16.31 -2.47
CA LYS A 37 -9.36 -16.51 -1.34
C LYS A 37 -9.22 -17.92 -0.73
N PHE A 38 -9.11 -18.95 -1.57
CA PHE A 38 -8.92 -20.32 -1.12
C PHE A 38 -7.60 -20.51 -0.36
N ILE A 39 -6.50 -20.00 -0.90
CA ILE A 39 -5.17 -20.08 -0.28
C ILE A 39 -5.12 -19.27 1.02
N ALA A 40 -5.71 -18.08 1.04
CA ALA A 40 -5.78 -17.22 2.21
C ALA A 40 -6.51 -17.92 3.36
N LYS A 41 -7.66 -18.55 3.07
CA LYS A 41 -8.41 -19.36 4.04
C LYS A 41 -7.56 -20.50 4.62
N ARG A 42 -6.83 -21.23 3.78
CA ARG A 42 -5.95 -22.33 4.21
C ARG A 42 -4.80 -21.84 5.10
N LYS A 43 -4.28 -20.64 4.82
CA LYS A 43 -3.19 -20.01 5.59
C LYS A 43 -3.68 -19.21 6.81
N ARG A 44 -4.99 -19.19 7.09
CA ARG A 44 -5.60 -18.35 8.15
C ARG A 44 -5.23 -16.86 8.04
N LYS A 45 -5.12 -16.35 6.81
CA LYS A 45 -4.83 -14.95 6.48
C LYS A 45 -6.02 -14.32 5.75
N THR A 46 -6.10 -12.99 5.74
CA THR A 46 -7.03 -12.31 4.83
C THR A 46 -6.51 -12.37 3.39
N SER A 47 -7.40 -12.25 2.40
CA SER A 47 -6.97 -12.18 0.99
C SER A 47 -6.03 -11.01 0.76
N THR A 48 -6.24 -9.89 1.46
CA THR A 48 -5.40 -8.69 1.38
C THR A 48 -4.00 -8.96 1.88
N ASP A 49 -3.85 -9.55 3.07
CA ASP A 49 -2.52 -9.88 3.63
C ASP A 49 -1.76 -10.87 2.75
N LEU A 50 -2.49 -11.82 2.14
CA LEU A 50 -1.90 -12.75 1.20
C LEU A 50 -1.42 -12.04 -0.06
N ILE A 51 -2.19 -11.10 -0.60
CA ILE A 51 -1.79 -10.30 -1.77
C ILE A 51 -0.53 -9.49 -1.45
N HIS A 52 -0.48 -8.81 -0.30
CA HIS A 52 0.69 -8.05 0.11
C HIS A 52 1.93 -8.95 0.20
N SER A 53 1.82 -10.09 0.89
CA SER A 53 2.92 -11.05 1.01
C SER A 53 3.41 -11.60 -0.34
N ILE A 54 2.51 -11.79 -1.31
CA ILE A 54 2.90 -12.21 -2.68
C ILE A 54 3.66 -11.09 -3.39
N LEU A 55 3.19 -9.85 -3.27
CA LEU A 55 3.81 -8.70 -3.94
C LEU A 55 5.19 -8.38 -3.37
N GLU A 56 5.36 -8.45 -2.05
CA GLU A 56 6.66 -8.26 -1.38
C GLU A 56 7.66 -9.32 -1.85
N ASN A 57 7.30 -10.59 -1.76
CA ASN A 57 8.18 -11.69 -2.20
C ASN A 57 8.54 -11.58 -3.69
N PHE A 58 7.59 -11.18 -4.54
CA PHE A 58 7.89 -10.95 -5.95
C PHE A 58 8.85 -9.78 -6.17
N ALA A 59 8.69 -8.69 -5.41
CA ALA A 59 9.59 -7.54 -5.51
C ALA A 59 11.02 -7.91 -5.09
N ASP A 60 11.16 -8.64 -3.99
CA ASP A 60 12.46 -9.13 -3.49
C ASP A 60 13.13 -10.04 -4.53
N GLU A 61 12.40 -11.04 -5.04
CA GLU A 61 12.91 -11.95 -6.09
C GLU A 61 13.28 -11.19 -7.38
N TYR A 62 12.51 -10.16 -7.74
CA TYR A 62 12.79 -9.34 -8.91
C TYR A 62 14.09 -8.54 -8.73
N ILE A 63 14.30 -7.93 -7.56
CA ILE A 63 15.51 -7.19 -7.24
C ILE A 63 16.73 -8.11 -7.24
N GLU A 64 16.65 -9.26 -6.57
CA GLU A 64 17.75 -10.24 -6.55
C GLU A 64 18.11 -10.78 -7.94
N LYS A 65 17.12 -10.92 -8.82
CA LYS A 65 17.35 -11.49 -10.14
C LYS A 65 17.91 -10.47 -11.14
N TYR A 66 17.53 -9.20 -11.01
CA TYR A 66 17.74 -8.20 -12.06
C TYR A 66 18.57 -6.97 -11.62
N LEU A 67 18.79 -6.72 -10.33
CA LEU A 67 19.53 -5.54 -9.85
C LEU A 67 20.87 -5.87 -9.18
N THR A 68 21.02 -7.04 -8.56
CA THR A 68 22.29 -7.41 -7.89
C THR A 68 23.34 -7.99 -8.83
N LYS A 69 22.97 -8.46 -10.03
CA LYS A 69 23.94 -8.98 -11.02
C LYS A 69 24.83 -7.90 -11.65
N ASP A 70 24.44 -6.63 -11.60
CA ASP A 70 25.27 -5.53 -12.13
C ASP A 70 26.33 -5.05 -11.14
N ASN A 71 26.23 -5.38 -9.83
CA ASN A 71 27.16 -4.90 -8.81
C ASN A 71 28.37 -5.82 -8.56
N ASP A 72 28.27 -7.13 -8.85
CA ASP A 72 29.41 -8.04 -8.74
C ASP A 72 30.37 -7.96 -9.94
N ASN A 73 29.97 -7.29 -11.03
CA ASN A 73 30.82 -7.08 -12.21
C ASN A 73 31.51 -5.70 -12.22
N ALA A 74 31.35 -4.92 -11.15
CA ALA A 74 31.93 -3.60 -10.95
C ALA A 74 33.02 -3.56 -9.85
N ARG A 75 33.52 -4.74 -9.43
CA ARG A 75 34.65 -4.90 -8.50
C ARG A 75 35.87 -5.49 -9.17
#